data_AF-A0A355WLQ2-F1
#
_entry.id   AF-A0A355WLQ2-F1
#
_cell.length_a   1.000
_cell.length_b   1.000
_cell.length_c   1.000
_cell.angle_alpha   90.00
_cell.angle_beta   90.00
_cell.angle_gamma   90.00
#
_symmetry.space_group_name_H-M   'P 1'
#
loop_
_entity.id
_entity.type
_entity.pdbx_description
1 polymer ?
#
loop_
_entity_poly.entity_id
_entity_poly.type
_entity_poly.pdbx_seq_one_letter_code
_entity_poly.pdbx_strand_id
1 'polypeptide(L)' 'MRQPVGSIFALKGTLMIPFVTMTDTRGQKISVNPEIVQFVRTADNAHDECLIVFGKDQLLRVRGTIEEVTDSLRNG' A
#
# COMPACT_ATOMS: atom_id res chain seq x y z
N MET A 1 -2.59 27.08 21.81
CA MET A 1 -1.99 26.72 20.51
C MET A 1 -1.90 25.20 20.47
N ARG A 2 -2.66 24.54 19.58
CA ARG A 2 -2.73 23.06 19.52
C ARG A 2 -1.57 22.56 18.65
N GLN A 3 -0.65 21.81 19.26
CA GLN A 3 0.40 21.08 18.55
C GLN A 3 -0.21 19.82 17.90
N PRO A 4 0.05 19.52 16.61
CA PRO A 4 -0.40 18.28 16.02
C PRO A 4 0.46 17.11 16.50
N VAL A 5 -0.20 16.10 17.04
CA VAL A 5 0.37 14.81 17.43
C VAL A 5 0.67 14.02 16.15
N GLY A 6 1.90 14.13 15.65
CA GLY A 6 2.43 13.29 14.58
C GLY A 6 3.53 12.41 15.15
N SER A 7 3.18 11.18 15.52
CA SER A 7 4.08 10.18 16.08
C SER A 7 5.35 9.99 15.25
N ILE A 8 6.48 10.32 15.85
CA ILE A 8 7.81 9.99 15.36
C ILE A 8 8.05 8.50 15.65
N PHE A 9 7.85 7.63 14.65
CA PHE A 9 8.45 6.29 14.67
C PHE A 9 9.83 6.37 14.00
N ALA A 10 10.82 6.87 14.75
CA ALA A 10 12.22 6.72 14.40
C ALA A 10 12.81 5.59 15.27
N LEU A 11 12.60 4.34 14.85
CA LEU A 11 13.30 3.19 15.40
C LEU A 11 14.69 3.11 14.76
N LYS A 12 15.65 3.65 15.50
CA LYS A 12 17.09 3.66 15.23
C LYS A 12 17.60 2.21 15.18
N GLY A 13 17.87 1.66 13.98
CA GLY A 13 18.65 0.42 13.80
C GLY A 13 17.90 -0.86 13.43
N THR A 14 16.81 -0.80 12.68
CA THR A 14 16.05 -1.98 12.21
C THR A 14 15.97 -1.99 10.68
N LEU A 15 15.97 -3.18 10.07
CA LEU A 15 15.67 -3.43 8.64
C LEU A 15 14.79 -2.29 8.08
N MET A 16 15.28 -1.52 7.10
CA MET A 16 14.42 -0.60 6.37
C MET A 16 13.43 -1.47 5.60
N ILE A 17 12.30 -1.78 6.23
CA ILE A 17 11.20 -2.46 5.56
C ILE A 17 10.67 -1.43 4.56
N PRO A 18 10.83 -1.63 3.24
CA PRO A 18 10.32 -0.68 2.27
C PRO A 18 8.80 -0.64 2.44
N PHE A 19 8.24 0.56 2.58
CA PHE A 19 6.79 0.74 2.61
C PHE A 19 6.42 1.62 1.42
N VAL A 20 5.62 1.06 0.52
CA VAL A 20 5.07 1.75 -0.64
C VAL A 20 3.77 2.43 -0.22
N THR A 21 3.69 3.74 -0.45
CA THR A 21 2.45 4.47 -0.18
C THR A 21 1.51 4.31 -1.36
N MET A 22 0.37 3.66 -1.14
CA MET A 22 -0.68 3.46 -2.13
C MET A 22 -1.92 4.27 -1.77
N THR A 23 -2.77 4.55 -2.75
CA THR A 23 -4.03 5.26 -2.52
C THR A 23 -5.20 4.31 -2.76
N ASP A 24 -6.00 4.09 -1.73
CA ASP A 24 -7.27 3.38 -1.80
C ASP A 24 -8.26 4.13 -2.69
N THR A 25 -9.24 3.42 -3.23
CA THR A 25 -10.43 3.94 -3.92
C THR A 25 -11.17 5.05 -3.17
N ARG A 26 -11.07 5.07 -1.84
CA ARG A 26 -11.63 6.12 -0.97
C ARG A 26 -10.76 7.37 -0.85
N GLY A 27 -9.64 7.44 -1.57
CA GLY A 27 -8.65 8.52 -1.49
C GLY A 27 -7.74 8.44 -0.25
N GLN A 28 -7.77 7.33 0.49
CA GLN A 28 -6.96 7.14 1.68
C GLN A 28 -5.57 6.65 1.31
N LYS A 29 -4.53 7.29 1.86
CA LYS A 29 -3.15 6.84 1.70
C LYS A 29 -2.86 5.71 2.68
N ILE A 30 -2.38 4.59 2.17
CA ILE A 30 -2.08 3.39 2.95
C ILE A 30 -0.66 2.97 2.62
N SER A 31 0.15 2.76 3.65
CA SER A 31 1.51 2.24 3.50
C SER A 31 1.44 0.72 3.48
N VAL A 32 1.89 0.12 2.38
CA VAL A 32 1.92 -1.32 2.17
C VAL A 32 3.37 -1.77 2.07
N ASN A 33 3.73 -2.82 2.78
CA ASN A 33 5.05 -3.44 2.64
C ASN A 33 4.99 -4.44 1.45
N PRO A 34 5.76 -4.23 0.37
CA PRO A 34 5.74 -5.10 -0.79
C PRO A 34 6.21 -6.53 -0.48
N GLU A 35 7.06 -6.72 0.55
CA GLU A 35 7.54 -8.05 0.97
C GLU A 35 6.43 -8.96 1.51
N ILE A 36 5.32 -8.38 1.97
CA ILE A 36 4.16 -9.13 2.51
C ILE A 36 2.96 -9.11 1.57
N VAL A 37 3.07 -8.46 0.41
CA VAL A 37 2.05 -8.53 -0.63
C VAL A 37 2.17 -9.88 -1.31
N GLN A 38 1.09 -10.65 -1.26
CA GLN A 38 1.06 -11.99 -1.85
C GLN A 38 0.55 -11.95 -3.29
N PHE A 39 -0.47 -11.14 -3.58
CA PHE A 39 -1.12 -11.11 -4.88
C PHE A 39 -1.71 -9.74 -5.21
N VAL A 40 -1.66 -9.39 -6.50
CA VAL A 40 -2.38 -8.27 -7.10
C VAL A 40 -3.29 -8.84 -8.19
N ARG A 41 -4.57 -8.44 -8.20
CA ARG A 41 -5.56 -8.85 -9.22
C ARG A 41 -6.42 -7.67 -9.63
N THR A 42 -7.00 -7.70 -10.83
CA THR A 42 -7.99 -6.70 -11.25
C THR A 42 -9.19 -6.75 -10.31
N ALA A 43 -9.74 -5.60 -9.96
CA ALA A 43 -11.00 -5.55 -9.23
C ALA A 43 -12.16 -5.96 -10.14
N ASP A 44 -13.06 -6.79 -9.61
CA ASP A 44 -14.28 -7.16 -10.34
C ASP A 44 -15.06 -5.87 -10.70
N ASN A 45 -15.31 -5.69 -12.00
CA ASN A 45 -16.03 -4.55 -12.59
C ASN A 45 -15.28 -3.21 -12.67
N ALA A 46 -13.95 -3.17 -12.53
CA ALA A 46 -13.17 -1.94 -12.74
C ALA A 46 -11.85 -2.21 -13.47
N HIS A 47 -11.63 -1.52 -14.59
CA HIS A 47 -10.41 -1.65 -15.40
C HIS A 47 -9.22 -0.88 -14.80
N ASP A 48 -9.50 0.17 -14.02
CA ASP A 48 -8.50 1.06 -13.42
C ASP A 48 -8.36 0.85 -11.92
N GLU A 49 -8.69 -0.34 -11.42
CA GLU A 49 -8.57 -0.67 -9.99
C GLU A 49 -8.07 -2.10 -9.80
N CYS A 50 -7.26 -2.27 -8.77
CA CYS A 50 -6.69 -3.57 -8.40
C CYS A 50 -6.99 -3.90 -6.94
N LEU A 51 -7.04 -5.18 -6.65
CA LEU A 51 -7.09 -5.72 -5.31
C LEU A 51 -5.72 -6.28 -4.96
N ILE A 52 -5.17 -5.81 -3.85
CA ILE A 52 -3.92 -6.28 -3.27
C ILE A 52 -4.25 -7.10 -2.03
N VAL A 53 -3.69 -8.30 -1.95
CA VAL A 53 -3.74 -9.14 -0.75
C VAL A 53 -2.41 -9.06 -0.04
N PHE A 54 -2.43 -8.65 1.23
CA PHE A 54 -1.23 -8.61 2.07
C PHE A 54 -1.52 -9.13 3.48
N GLY A 55 -0.52 -9.75 4.10
CA GLY A 55 -0.70 -10.42 5.39
C GLY A 55 -1.70 -11.59 5.32
N LYS A 56 -2.26 -11.98 6.47
CA LYS A 56 -3.06 -13.22 6.58
C LYS A 56 -4.42 -13.15 5.89
N ASP A 57 -5.08 -11.98 5.89
CA ASP A 57 -6.44 -11.81 5.37
C ASP A 57 -6.76 -10.33 5.01
N GLN A 58 -5.76 -9.47 4.82
CA GLN A 58 -6.03 -8.07 4.49
C GLN A 58 -6.07 -7.88 2.99
N LEU A 59 -7.18 -7.32 2.52
CA LEU A 59 -7.44 -7.06 1.11
C LEU A 59 -7.71 -5.57 0.95
N LEU A 60 -6.95 -4.94 0.06
CA LEU A 60 -7.05 -3.52 -0.23
C LEU A 60 -7.36 -3.29 -1.69
N ARG A 61 -8.36 -2.45 -1.95
CA ARG A 61 -8.65 -1.96 -3.30
C ARG A 61 -7.85 -0.69 -3.55
N VAL A 62 -7.01 -0.70 -4.56
CA VAL A 62 -6.19 0.44 -4.96
C VAL A 62 -6.61 0.90 -6.34
N ARG A 63 -6.39 2.19 -6.61
CA ARG A 63 -6.60 2.76 -7.93
C ARG A 63 -5.34 2.56 -8.79
N GLY A 64 -5.52 2.17 -10.04
CA GLY A 64 -4.47 1.88 -11.02
C GLY A 64 -4.66 0.51 -11.67
N THR A 65 -4.04 0.31 -12.84
CA THR A 65 -4.00 -1.01 -13.51
C THR A 65 -3.08 -1.97 -12.77
N ILE A 66 -3.15 -3.27 -13.13
CA ILE A 66 -2.27 -4.28 -12.53
C ILE A 66 -0.80 -3.90 -12.76
N GLU A 67 -0.44 -3.44 -13.96
CA GLU A 67 0.95 -3.09 -14.26
C GLU A 67 1.42 -1.92 -13.39
N GLU A 68 0.65 -0.84 -13.30
CA GLU A 68 0.98 0.34 -12.50
C GLU A 68 1.17 -0.01 -11.01
N VAL A 69 0.26 -0.82 -10.47
CA VAL A 69 0.30 -1.26 -9.07
C VAL A 69 1.49 -2.19 -8.82
N THR A 70 1.77 -3.11 -9.74
CA THR A 70 2.89 -4.03 -9.65
C THR A 70 4.23 -3.30 -9.73
N ASP A 71 4.35 -2.34 -10.65
CA ASP A 71 5.55 -1.51 -10.81
C ASP A 71 5.76 -0.61 -9.59
N SER A 72 4.69 -0.07 -9.01
CA SER A 72 4.76 0.72 -7.77
C SER A 72 5.27 -0.13 -6.58
N LEU A 73 4.86 -1.40 -6.50
CA LEU A 73 5.34 -2.32 -5.47
C LEU A 73 6.79 -2.77 -5.69
N ARG A 74 7.23 -2.89 -6.95
CA ARG A 74 8.60 -3.28 -7.32
C ARG A 74 9.62 -2.16 -7.18
N ASN A 75 9.22 -0.92 -7.48
CA ASN A 75 10.09 0.26 -7.45
C ASN A 75 10.06 1.01 -6.12
N GLY A 76 9.46 0.41 -5.09
CA GLY A 76 9.30 0.94 -3.74
C GLY A 76 10.60 1.27 -3.02
#